data_AF-A0A1M2VAV2-F1
#
_entry.id   AF-A0A1M2VAV2-F1
#
_cell.length_a   1.000
_cell.length_b   1.000
_cell.length_c   1.000
_cell.angle_alpha   90.00
_cell.angle_beta   90.00
_cell.angle_gamma   90.00
#
_symmetry.space_group_name_H-M   'P 1'
#
loop_
_entity.id
_entity.type
_entity.pdbx_description
1 polymer ?
#
loop_
_entity_poly.entity_id
_entity_poly.type
_entity_poly.pdbx_seq_one_letter_code
_entity_poly.pdbx_strand_id
1 'polypeptide(L)' 'MSAKHTTMTTEKNIPATQKTWRVTRKGKPEQVLKFADAPVSAKLKQGEVLIKVQAAALNPV' A
#
# COMPACT_ATOMS: atom_id res chain seq x y z
N MET A 1 -32.27 23.83 11.49
CA MET A 1 -31.17 24.15 10.55
C MET A 1 -30.08 23.13 10.74
N SER A 2 -29.94 22.15 9.84
CA SER A 2 -28.88 21.12 9.92
C SER A 2 -27.74 21.53 9.00
N ALA A 3 -26.57 21.79 9.57
CA ALA A 3 -25.35 22.03 8.82
C ALA A 3 -24.98 20.76 8.04
N LYS A 4 -25.06 20.85 6.72
CA LYS A 4 -24.54 19.83 5.81
C LYS A 4 -23.02 19.80 5.97
N HIS A 5 -22.48 18.70 6.49
CA HIS A 5 -21.04 18.49 6.50
C HIS A 5 -20.59 18.22 5.07
N THR A 6 -20.02 19.23 4.43
CA THR A 6 -19.38 19.10 3.11
C THR A 6 -18.06 18.35 3.30
N THR A 7 -18.04 17.06 3.00
CA THR A 7 -16.78 16.32 2.85
C THR A 7 -16.10 16.79 1.58
N MET A 8 -15.04 17.60 1.71
CA MET A 8 -14.13 17.86 0.60
C MET A 8 -13.35 16.59 0.29
N THR A 9 -13.84 15.79 -0.66
CA THR A 9 -13.08 14.67 -1.21
C THR A 9 -11.98 15.25 -2.10
N THR A 10 -10.80 15.52 -1.54
CA THR A 10 -9.59 15.66 -2.37
C THR A 10 -9.51 14.42 -3.24
N GLU A 11 -9.64 14.56 -4.56
CA GLU A 11 -9.32 13.51 -5.54
C GLU A 11 -7.85 13.15 -5.35
N LYS A 12 -7.62 12.14 -4.50
CA LYS A 12 -6.28 11.68 -4.16
C LYS A 12 -5.82 10.85 -5.33
N ASN A 13 -4.93 11.38 -6.16
CA ASN A 13 -4.33 10.65 -7.26
C ASN A 13 -3.60 9.41 -6.70
N ILE A 14 -4.23 8.23 -6.83
CA ILE A 14 -3.65 6.97 -6.41
C ILE A 14 -2.64 6.58 -7.49
N PRO A 15 -1.35 6.44 -7.16
CA PRO A 15 -0.35 6.07 -8.16
C PRO A 15 -0.62 4.67 -8.70
N ALA A 16 -0.43 4.46 -10.00
CA ALA A 16 -0.62 3.16 -10.64
C ALA A 16 0.39 2.11 -10.15
N THR A 17 1.57 2.55 -9.69
CA THR A 17 2.65 1.71 -9.19
C THR A 17 3.19 2.21 -7.85
N GLN A 18 3.80 1.31 -7.09
CA GLN A 18 4.46 1.58 -5.81
C GLN A 18 5.75 0.77 -5.70
N LYS A 19 6.70 1.24 -4.89
CA LYS A 19 7.87 0.44 -4.50
C LYS A 19 7.49 -0.60 -3.45
N THR A 20 8.02 -1.80 -3.57
CA THR A 20 7.74 -2.91 -2.66
C THR A 20 8.96 -3.81 -2.48
N TRP A 21 9.07 -4.43 -1.30
CA TRP A 21 9.94 -5.58 -1.07
C TRP A 21 9.15 -6.87 -1.33
N ARG A 22 9.59 -7.71 -2.27
CA ARG A 22 8.96 -9.00 -2.59
C ARG A 22 9.93 -10.15 -2.42
N VAL A 23 9.45 -11.25 -1.86
CA VAL A 23 10.14 -12.55 -1.91
C VAL A 23 9.98 -13.11 -3.32
N THR A 24 11.09 -13.32 -4.01
CA THR A 24 11.08 -13.74 -5.43
C THR A 24 11.49 -15.20 -5.65
N ARG A 25 12.11 -15.81 -4.63
CA ARG A 25 12.61 -17.20 -4.64
C ARG A 25 12.75 -17.71 -3.21
N LYS A 26 13.06 -19.00 -3.04
CA LYS A 26 13.37 -19.59 -1.72
C LYS A 26 14.83 -19.32 -1.35
N GLY A 27 15.11 -19.14 -0.06
CA GLY A 27 16.46 -18.86 0.45
C GLY A 27 16.47 -17.89 1.62
N LYS A 28 17.66 -17.41 1.99
CA LYS A 28 17.85 -16.44 3.08
C LYS A 28 17.29 -15.06 2.70
N PRO A 29 16.71 -14.28 3.65
CA PRO A 29 16.08 -12.98 3.35
C PRO A 29 16.94 -12.05 2.48
N GLU A 30 18.23 -11.94 2.78
CA GLU A 30 19.20 -11.10 2.06
C GLU A 30 19.42 -11.49 0.59
N GLN A 31 19.06 -12.73 0.22
CA GLN A 31 19.22 -13.25 -1.15
C GLN A 31 17.91 -13.25 -1.94
N VAL A 32 16.76 -13.13 -1.27
CA VAL A 32 15.45 -13.40 -1.89
C VAL A 32 14.52 -12.20 -1.94
N LEU A 33 14.78 -11.18 -1.11
CA LEU A 33 14.06 -9.92 -1.14
C LEU A 33 14.53 -9.03 -2.29
N LYS A 34 13.58 -8.59 -3.12
CA LYS A 34 13.83 -7.63 -4.20
C LYS A 34 13.03 -6.36 -3.97
N PHE A 35 13.71 -5.21 -4.03
CA PHE A 35 13.07 -3.89 -4.06
C PHE A 35 12.75 -3.51 -5.50
N ALA A 36 11.47 -3.38 -5.84
CA ALA A 36 11.03 -3.11 -7.21
C ALA A 36 9.66 -2.42 -7.24
N ASP A 37 9.25 -1.95 -8.42
CA ASP A 37 7.89 -1.44 -8.64
C ASP A 37 6.87 -2.58 -8.72
N ALA A 38 5.66 -2.32 -8.24
CA ALA A 38 4.50 -3.20 -8.32
C ALA A 38 3.21 -2.37 -8.51
N PRO A 39 2.18 -2.94 -9.15
CA PRO A 39 0.90 -2.26 -9.31
C PRO A 39 0.22 -1.99 -7.96
N VAL A 40 -0.48 -0.87 -7.85
CA VAL A 40 -1.40 -0.58 -6.74
C VAL A 40 -2.79 -1.05 -7.15
N SER A 41 -3.42 -1.92 -6.33
CA SER A 41 -4.81 -2.29 -6.56
C SER A 41 -5.72 -1.15 -6.10
N ALA A 42 -6.24 -0.38 -7.05
CA ALA A 42 -7.21 0.69 -6.78
C ALA A 42 -8.64 0.16 -6.56
N LYS A 43 -8.90 -1.12 -6.89
CA LYS A 43 -10.19 -1.78 -6.65
C LYS A 43 -10.15 -2.47 -5.29
N LEU A 44 -10.92 -1.94 -4.34
CA LEU A 44 -11.07 -2.46 -2.98
C LEU A 44 -12.42 -3.18 -2.83
N LYS A 45 -12.46 -4.26 -2.05
CA LYS A 45 -13.71 -4.89 -1.61
C LYS A 45 -14.30 -4.15 -0.41
N GLN A 46 -15.57 -4.42 -0.11
CA GLN A 46 -16.20 -3.88 1.08
C GLN A 46 -15.42 -4.30 2.35
N GLY A 47 -15.09 -3.32 3.18
CA GLY A 47 -14.29 -3.52 4.39
C GLY A 47 -12.77 -3.41 4.20
N GLU A 48 -12.27 -3.31 2.96
CA GLU A 48 -10.84 -3.08 2.69
C GLU A 48 -10.51 -1.59 2.65
N VAL A 49 -9.28 -1.25 3.03
CA VAL A 49 -8.74 0.11 2.97
C VAL A 49 -7.38 0.11 2.29
N LEU A 50 -7.10 1.14 1.49
CA LEU A 50 -5.79 1.37 0.90
C LEU A 50 -4.99 2.35 1.77
N ILE A 51 -3.83 1.90 2.25
CA ILE A 51 -2.99 2.68 3.17
C ILE A 51 -1.68 3.05 2.46
N LYS A 52 -1.29 4.33 2.56
CA LYS A 52 0.07 4.78 2.23
C LYS A 52 0.96 4.51 3.45
N VAL A 53 1.78 3.47 3.37
CA VAL A 53 2.72 3.11 4.44
C VAL A 53 3.85 4.14 4.51
N GLN A 54 4.13 4.65 5.71
CA GLN A 54 5.24 5.58 5.97
C GLN A 54 6.48 4.85 6.48
N ALA A 55 6.27 3.79 7.27
CA ALA A 55 7.33 2.93 7.81
C ALA A 55 6.76 1.53 8.08
N ALA A 56 7.64 0.53 8.05
CA ALA A 56 7.34 -0.84 8.43
C ALA A 56 8.49 -1.40 9.27
N ALA A 57 8.17 -2.25 10.23
CA ALA A 57 9.15 -2.95 11.05
C ALA A 57 9.58 -4.27 10.42
N LEU A 58 10.78 -4.73 10.74
CA LEU A 58 11.22 -6.11 10.51
C LEU A 58 10.98 -6.91 11.79
N ASN A 59 10.15 -7.94 11.70
CA ASN A 59 9.92 -8.87 12.82
C ASN A 59 10.96 -10.00 12.78
N PRO A 60 11.45 -10.49 13.94
CA PRO A 60 12.35 -11.63 13.98
C PRO A 60 11.65 -12.92 13.55
N VAL A 61 12.45 -13.94 13.22
CA VAL A 61 12.03 -15.31 12.92
C VAL A 61 12.46 -16.27 14.01
#